data_AF-A0A532UDT2-F1
#
_entry.id   AF-A0A532UDT2-F1
#
_cell.length_a   1.000
_cell.length_b   1.000
_cell.length_c   1.000
_cell.angle_alpha   90.00
_cell.angle_beta   90.00
_cell.angle_gamma   90.00
#
_symmetry.space_group_name_H-M   'P 1'
#
loop_
_entity.id
_entity.type
_entity.pdbx_description
1 polymer ?
#
loop_
_entity_poly.entity_id
_entity_poly.type
_entity_poly.pdbx_seq_one_letter_code
_entity_poly.pdbx_strand_id
1 'polypeptide(L)' 'MFGSLGLPEILLLVLIIILIFGAKRLPDIGRGLGKGIQNFKKALKGKPDEIEGPNKGEEKEEKV' A
#
# COMPACT_ATOMS: atom_id res chain seq x y z
N MET A 1 8.39 10.28 -35.78
CA MET A 1 7.11 10.47 -35.07
C MET A 1 6.84 9.35 -34.07
N PHE A 2 7.82 8.91 -33.26
CA PHE A 2 7.67 7.85 -32.24
C PHE A 2 8.84 7.94 -31.22
N GLY A 3 8.99 9.08 -30.56
CA GLY A 3 10.23 9.43 -29.83
C GLY A 3 10.22 9.23 -28.31
N SER A 4 9.08 8.96 -27.70
CA SER A 4 9.00 8.69 -26.27
C SER A 4 7.71 7.95 -26.01
N LEU A 5 7.78 6.82 -25.31
CA LEU A 5 6.62 6.30 -24.59
C LEU A 5 6.19 7.41 -23.63
N GLY A 6 5.24 8.22 -24.07
CA GLY A 6 4.75 9.34 -23.30
C GLY A 6 3.84 8.84 -22.19
N LEU A 7 3.45 9.77 -21.32
CA LEU A 7 2.36 9.53 -20.39
C LEU A 7 1.08 8.97 -21.06
N PRO A 8 0.70 9.36 -22.29
CA PRO A 8 -0.50 8.83 -22.95
C PRO A 8 -0.44 7.31 -23.21
N GLU A 9 0.68 6.79 -23.72
CA GLU A 9 0.85 5.38 -24.03
C GLU A 9 0.84 4.53 -22.76
N ILE A 10 1.49 5.01 -21.69
CA ILE A 10 1.49 4.34 -20.38
C ILE A 10 0.05 4.29 -19.82
N LEU A 11 -0.70 5.39 -19.92
CA LEU A 11 -2.08 5.44 -19.45
C LEU A 11 -2.99 4.47 -20.21
N LEU A 12 -2.81 4.37 -21.53
CA LEU A 12 -3.55 3.42 -22.37
C LEU A 12 -3.25 1.97 -21.97
N LEU A 13 -1.98 1.64 -21.70
CA LEU A 13 -1.59 0.30 -21.26
C LEU A 13 -2.16 -0.04 -19.88
N VAL A 14 -2.08 0.89 -18.93
CA VAL A 14 -2.69 0.74 -17.60
C VAL A 14 -4.21 0.55 -17.71
N LEU A 15 -4.88 1.26 -18.62
CA LEU A 15 -6.31 1.12 -18.85
C LEU A 15 -6.66 -0.30 -19.32
N ILE A 16 -5.89 -0.88 -20.25
CA ILE A 16 -6.10 -2.26 -20.72
C ILE A 16 -5.92 -3.27 -19.58
N ILE A 17 -4.87 -3.10 -18.76
CA ILE A 17 -4.64 -3.94 -17.58
C ILE A 17 -5.82 -3.84 -16.60
N ILE A 18 -6.33 -2.63 -16.37
CA ILE A 18 -7.50 -2.40 -15.52
C ILE A 18 -8.77 -3.07 -16.08
N LEU A 19 -8.95 -3.13 -17.40
CA LEU A 19 -10.09 -3.83 -17.99
C LEU A 19 -10.02 -5.35 -17.77
N ILE A 20 -8.83 -5.94 -17.86
CA ILE A 20 -8.63 -7.38 -17.67
C ILE A 20 -8.76 -7.78 -16.20
N PHE A 21 -8.05 -7.07 -15.32
CA PHE A 21 -7.98 -7.40 -13.89
C PHE A 21 -9.08 -6.73 -13.06
N GLY A 22 -9.67 -5.65 -13.55
CA GLY A 22 -10.61 -4.81 -12.83
C GLY A 22 -9.93 -3.76 -11.94
N ALA A 23 -10.49 -2.55 -11.89
CA ALA A 23 -9.96 -1.43 -11.09
C ALA A 23 -9.86 -1.74 -9.59
N LYS A 24 -10.68 -2.68 -9.08
CA LYS A 24 -10.67 -3.11 -7.68
C LYS A 24 -9.45 -3.97 -7.30
N ARG A 25 -8.87 -4.71 -8.24
CA ARG A 25 -7.72 -5.61 -7.96
C ARG A 25 -6.40 -4.84 -7.79
N LEU A 26 -6.24 -3.72 -8.49
CA LEU A 26 -5.02 -2.91 -8.44
C LEU A 26 -4.69 -2.39 -7.02
N PRO A 27 -5.63 -1.78 -6.25
CA PRO A 27 -5.36 -1.37 -4.88
C PRO A 27 -5.19 -2.56 -3.92
N ASP A 28 -5.84 -3.70 -4.15
CA ASP A 28 -5.66 -4.90 -3.33
C ASP A 28 -4.23 -5.45 -3.44
N ILE A 29 -3.71 -5.55 -4.67
CA ILE A 29 -2.31 -5.94 -4.95
C ILE A 29 -1.36 -4.90 -4.35
N GLY A 30 -1.61 -3.61 -4.56
CA GLY A 30 -0.81 -2.52 -4.00
C GLY A 30 -0.74 -2.54 -2.47
N ARG A 31 -1.87 -2.81 -1.78
CA ARG A 31 -1.89 -2.95 -0.31
C ARG A 31 -1.08 -4.17 0.16
N GLY A 32 -1.14 -5.29 -0.55
CA GLY A 32 -0.34 -6.49 -0.24
C GLY A 32 1.15 -6.24 -0.42
N LEU A 33 1.55 -5.71 -1.57
CA LEU A 33 2.94 -5.36 -1.88
C LEU A 33 3.46 -4.28 -0.92
N GLY A 34 2.66 -3.26 -0.63
CA GLY A 34 3.03 -2.17 0.28
C GLY A 34 3.33 -2.67 1.71
N LYS A 35 2.48 -3.56 2.25
CA LYS A 35 2.75 -4.22 3.54
C LYS A 35 4.01 -5.06 3.50
N GLY A 36 4.22 -5.82 2.42
CA GLY A 36 5.44 -6.61 2.20
C GLY A 36 6.71 -5.76 2.20
N ILE A 37 6.72 -4.67 1.43
CA ILE A 37 7.83 -3.72 1.35
C ILE A 37 8.04 -3.02 2.70
N GLN A 38 6.97 -2.64 3.40
CA GLN A 38 7.05 -2.02 4.73
C GLN A 38 7.70 -2.97 5.74
N ASN A 39 7.26 -4.23 5.78
CA ASN A 39 7.82 -5.25 6.67
C ASN A 39 9.27 -5.59 6.30
N PHE A 40 9.57 -5.68 5.00
CA PHE A 40 10.94 -5.89 4.51
C PHE A 40 11.86 -4.75 4.93
N LYS A 41 11.42 -3.49 4.76
CA LYS A 41 12.16 -2.30 5.20
C LYS A 41 12.35 -2.26 6.73
N LYS A 42 11.35 -2.67 7.51
CA LYS A 42 11.44 -2.80 8.98
C LYS A 42 12.46 -3.86 9.39
N ALA A 43 12.47 -5.02 8.73
CA ALA A 43 13.42 -6.09 8.99
C ALA A 43 14.86 -5.67 8.66
N LEU A 44 15.06 -4.98 7.53
CA LEU A 44 16.37 -4.49 7.12
C LEU A 44 16.91 -3.35 8.00
N LYS A 45 16.04 -2.53 8.61
CA LYS A 45 16.47 -1.42 9.47
C LYS A 45 16.93 -1.85 10.86
N GLY A 46 16.66 -3.09 11.28
CA GLY A 46 16.84 -3.52 12.68
C GLY A 46 15.86 -2.77 13.58
N LYS A 47 15.06 -3.49 14.38
CA LYS A 47 14.01 -2.92 15.24
C LYS A 47 14.44 -1.61 15.93
N PRO A 48 13.76 -0.47 15.72
CA PRO A 48 13.22 0.27 16.84
C PRO A 48 11.91 -0.42 17.22
N ASP A 49 11.78 -0.72 18.50
CA ASP A 49 10.61 -1.28 19.16
C ASP A 49 9.29 -0.58 18.78
N GLU A 50 8.19 -1.19 19.21
CA GLU A 50 6.79 -0.77 19.01
C GLU A 50 6.06 -1.50 17.87
N ILE A 51 5.77 -2.76 18.18
CA ILE A 51 4.50 -3.36 17.79
C ILE A 51 3.41 -2.60 18.58
N GLU A 52 2.94 -1.47 18.06
CA GLU A 52 1.64 -0.92 18.48
C GLU A 52 0.56 -1.86 17.92
N GLY A 53 0.22 -2.84 18.75
CA GLY A 53 -0.97 -3.66 18.57
C GLY A 53 -2.26 -2.83 18.75
N PRO A 54 -3.38 -3.31 18.20
CA PRO A 54 -4.60 -2.53 18.09
C PRO A 54 -5.36 -2.62 19.41
N ASN A 55 -5.29 -1.60 20.27
CA ASN A 55 -6.32 -1.45 21.30
C ASN A 55 -6.44 0.00 21.78
N LYS A 56 -7.09 0.84 20.97
CA LYS A 56 -7.70 2.08 21.47
C LYS A 56 -9.13 1.76 21.91
N GLY A 57 -9.22 0.98 22.98
CA GLY A 57 -10.44 0.58 23.64
C GLY A 57 -10.17 0.53 25.13
N GLU A 58 -10.91 1.36 25.86
CA GLU A 58 -11.08 1.31 27.32
C GLU A 58 -9.94 1.85 28.20
N GLU A 59 -10.02 3.16 28.51
CA GLU A 59 -9.77 3.60 29.88
C GLU A 59 -11.01 4.32 30.40
N LYS A 60 -11.64 3.65 31.37
CA LYS A 60 -12.67 4.16 32.25
C LYS A 60 -11.98 5.06 33.28
N GLU A 61 -12.58 6.21 33.54
CA GLU A 61 -12.91 6.73 34.89
C GLU A 61 -11.78 6.79 35.94
N GLU A 62 -11.35 8.02 36.30
CA GLU A 62 -11.03 8.35 37.70
C GLU A 62 -11.26 9.86 37.94
N LYS A 63 -12.36 10.28 38.60
CA LYS A 63 -12.59 10.44 40.06
C LYS A 63 -12.01 11.77 40.59
N VAL A 64 -12.87 12.76 40.82
CA VAL A 64 -13.24 13.34 42.14
C VAL A 64 -12.06 13.84 42.94
#